data_AF-A0A7C4PZY6-F1
#
_entry.id   AF-A0A7C4PZY6-F1
#
_cell.length_a   1.000
_cell.length_b   1.000
_cell.length_c   1.000
_cell.angle_alpha   90.00
_cell.angle_beta   90.00
_cell.angle_gamma   90.00
#
_symmetry.space_group_name_H-M   'P 1'
#
loop_
_entity.id
_entity.type
_entity.pdbx_description
1 polymer ?
#
loop_
_entity_poly.entity_id
_entity_poly.type
_entity_poly.pdbx_seq_one_letter_code
_entity_poly.pdbx_strand_id
1 'polypeptide(L)'
;MSNTFRRLFKDLRAEVRASKHTECFEDARRRHTALARHHGIASVLGVLADEGRKPYAEKEALTRALVAEQQRSPSAFWAAVLLVAYYPMLSRLRHRIWGDTIPAEDLDQLVVTCFLAVVGEYPVANRLDRTALRLRQRTERRVFRSVRNEQEERQQMTSVDPEIFEEMNVERWPEVRDENHRGPRNAAEAADVVSLLVERAGDKLDGETFDLVTATIVCGRRIPVFVERLHPDMASDEKLRTYQRIKRRHSRALKRIRPVLEQLRCPCNDHRGLCMSSDPELQEDSE
;
A
#
# COMPACT_ATOMS: atom_id res chain seq x y z
N MET A 1 16.27 -15.66 4.00
CA MET A 1 15.54 -16.44 2.97
C MET A 1 14.38 -17.12 3.65
N SER A 2 13.15 -17.05 3.12
CA SER A 2 12.18 -18.07 3.52
C SER A 2 12.77 -19.43 3.14
N ASN A 3 12.85 -20.37 4.08
CA ASN A 3 13.39 -21.69 3.82
C ASN A 3 12.58 -22.43 2.72
N THR A 4 11.33 -22.02 2.51
CA THR A 4 10.40 -22.51 1.49
C THR A 4 10.89 -22.21 0.07
N PHE A 5 11.18 -20.96 -0.29
CA PHE A 5 11.61 -20.58 -1.64
C PHE A 5 12.87 -21.33 -2.08
N ARG A 6 13.88 -21.40 -1.19
CA ARG A 6 15.12 -22.12 -1.50
C ARG A 6 14.85 -23.62 -1.68
N ARG A 7 13.98 -24.21 -0.84
CA ARG A 7 13.60 -25.62 -0.92
C ARG A 7 12.84 -25.93 -2.21
N LEU A 8 11.86 -25.10 -2.58
CA LEU A 8 11.11 -25.22 -3.84
C LEU A 8 12.06 -25.32 -5.04
N PHE A 9 13.03 -24.39 -5.15
CA PHE A 9 13.96 -24.41 -6.28
C PHE A 9 15.00 -25.54 -6.21
N LYS A 10 15.28 -26.08 -5.01
CA LYS A 10 16.09 -27.30 -4.87
C LYS A 10 15.32 -28.50 -5.43
N ASP A 11 14.04 -28.61 -5.10
CA ASP A 11 13.18 -29.71 -5.55
C ASP A 11 12.94 -29.61 -7.06
N LEU A 12 12.67 -28.41 -7.59
CA LEU A 12 12.57 -28.17 -9.04
C LEU A 12 13.86 -28.54 -9.79
N ARG A 13 15.04 -28.24 -9.23
CA ARG A 13 16.32 -28.64 -9.85
C ARG A 13 16.49 -30.15 -9.94
N ALA A 14 16.00 -30.91 -8.96
CA ALA A 14 16.03 -32.36 -9.01
C ALA A 14 15.01 -32.89 -10.02
N GLU A 15 13.80 -32.33 -10.01
CA GLU A 15 12.70 -32.70 -10.89
C GLU A 15 13.04 -32.49 -12.37
N VAL A 16 13.60 -31.33 -12.76
CA VAL A 16 13.97 -31.08 -14.17
C VAL A 16 15.09 -31.98 -14.68
N ARG A 17 15.82 -32.66 -13.79
CA ARG A 17 16.88 -33.61 -14.15
C ARG A 17 16.39 -35.06 -14.16
N ALA A 18 15.15 -35.31 -13.81
CA ALA A 18 14.57 -36.65 -13.80
C ALA A 18 14.49 -37.22 -15.24
N SER A 19 14.79 -38.51 -15.38
CA SER A 19 14.83 -39.22 -16.66
C SER A 19 13.51 -39.17 -17.43
N LYS A 20 12.37 -39.06 -16.73
CA LYS A 20 11.03 -38.93 -17.32
C LYS A 20 10.86 -37.73 -18.27
N HIS A 21 11.72 -36.71 -18.17
CA HIS A 21 11.66 -35.52 -19.03
C HIS A 21 12.61 -35.59 -20.24
N THR A 22 13.34 -36.70 -20.41
CA THR A 22 14.34 -36.85 -21.49
C THR A 22 13.70 -36.75 -22.86
N GLU A 23 12.59 -37.45 -23.10
CA GLU A 23 11.89 -37.43 -24.40
C GLU A 23 11.39 -36.02 -24.74
N CYS A 24 10.81 -35.33 -23.77
CA CYS A 24 10.34 -33.95 -23.94
C CYS A 24 11.47 -33.01 -24.38
N PHE A 25 12.66 -33.17 -23.79
CA PHE A 25 13.83 -32.40 -24.18
C PHE A 25 14.33 -32.78 -25.58
N GLU A 26 14.41 -34.07 -25.92
CA GLU A 26 14.84 -34.54 -27.24
C GLU A 26 13.96 -34.02 -28.38
N ASP A 27 12.64 -33.97 -28.18
CA ASP A 27 11.73 -33.37 -29.14
C ASP A 27 11.99 -31.88 -29.36
N ALA A 28 12.32 -31.14 -28.30
CA ALA A 28 12.68 -29.73 -28.40
C ALA A 28 14.03 -29.52 -29.09
N ARG A 29 15.00 -30.43 -28.90
CA ARG A 29 16.30 -30.38 -29.60
C ARG A 29 16.15 -30.47 -31.11
N ARG A 30 15.18 -31.26 -31.60
CA ARG A 30 14.90 -31.40 -33.04
C ARG A 30 14.34 -30.12 -33.66
N ARG A 31 13.63 -29.30 -32.87
CA ARG A 31 13.01 -28.04 -33.32
C ARG A 31 13.91 -26.82 -33.20
N HIS A 32 14.81 -26.81 -32.22
CA HIS A 32 15.64 -25.65 -31.91
C HIS A 32 17.12 -25.96 -32.08
N THR A 33 17.74 -25.33 -33.08
CA THR A 33 19.18 -25.45 -33.38
C THR A 33 20.08 -25.12 -32.18
N ALA A 34 19.65 -24.18 -31.33
CA ALA A 34 20.36 -23.83 -30.09
C ALA A 34 20.38 -24.99 -29.08
N LEU A 35 19.28 -25.75 -28.96
CA LEU A 35 19.18 -26.89 -28.04
C LEU A 35 19.90 -28.13 -28.59
N ALA A 36 19.98 -28.30 -29.91
CA ALA A 36 20.62 -29.45 -30.55
C ALA A 36 22.06 -29.69 -30.09
N ARG A 37 22.79 -28.61 -29.78
CA ARG A 37 24.19 -28.62 -29.31
C ARG A 37 24.39 -29.14 -27.88
N HIS A 38 23.32 -29.32 -27.12
CA HIS A 38 23.38 -29.73 -25.72
C HIS A 38 22.87 -31.17 -25.54
N HIS A 39 23.63 -31.99 -24.81
CA HIS A 39 23.25 -33.39 -24.52
C HIS A 39 22.03 -33.56 -23.62
N GLY A 40 21.62 -32.50 -22.92
CA GLY A 40 20.55 -32.57 -21.93
C GLY A 40 20.24 -31.21 -21.32
N ILE A 41 19.12 -31.12 -20.62
CA ILE A 41 18.69 -29.88 -19.99
C ILE A 41 19.66 -29.39 -18.91
N ALA A 42 20.38 -30.30 -18.24
CA ALA A 42 21.43 -29.96 -17.29
C ALA A 42 22.58 -29.16 -17.94
N SER A 43 22.94 -29.48 -19.19
CA SER A 43 23.95 -28.75 -19.95
C SER A 43 23.46 -27.33 -20.28
N VAL A 44 22.21 -27.21 -20.75
CA VAL A 44 21.57 -25.90 -21.02
C VAL A 44 21.54 -25.01 -19.79
N LEU A 45 21.07 -25.55 -18.66
CA LEU A 45 21.02 -24.83 -17.38
C LEU A 45 22.42 -24.44 -16.90
N GLY A 46 23.44 -25.27 -17.13
CA GLY A 46 24.83 -24.94 -16.85
C GLY A 46 25.33 -23.74 -17.65
N VAL A 47 24.96 -23.64 -18.93
CA VAL A 47 25.31 -22.47 -19.77
C VAL A 47 24.60 -21.19 -19.30
N LEU A 48 23.31 -21.30 -18.94
CA LEU A 48 22.54 -20.15 -18.48
C LEU A 48 22.98 -19.66 -17.09
N ALA A 49 23.45 -20.55 -16.23
CA ALA A 49 23.93 -20.23 -14.88
C ALA A 49 25.36 -19.66 -14.84
N ASP A 50 26.16 -19.92 -15.87
CA ASP A 50 27.55 -19.47 -15.96
C ASP A 50 27.61 -17.93 -16.00
N GLU A 51 28.19 -17.28 -15.00
CA GLU A 51 28.37 -15.81 -14.98
C GLU A 51 29.56 -15.34 -15.84
N GLY A 52 30.34 -16.28 -16.40
CA GLY A 52 31.50 -15.99 -17.23
C GLY A 52 31.19 -15.43 -18.63
N ARG A 53 32.28 -15.14 -19.37
CA ARG A 53 32.33 -14.56 -20.73
C ARG A 53 31.76 -15.46 -21.86
N LYS A 54 30.90 -16.44 -21.56
CA LYS A 54 30.22 -17.18 -22.63
C LYS A 54 29.44 -16.22 -23.55
N PRO A 55 29.37 -16.50 -24.86
CA PRO A 55 28.80 -15.55 -25.80
C PRO A 55 27.36 -15.24 -25.41
N TYR A 56 27.07 -13.95 -25.20
CA TYR A 56 25.74 -13.44 -24.91
C TYR A 56 24.68 -13.99 -25.89
N ALA A 57 25.07 -14.17 -27.15
CA ALA A 57 24.24 -14.74 -28.21
C ALA A 57 23.78 -16.19 -27.92
N GLU A 58 24.61 -17.02 -27.29
CA GLU A 58 24.24 -18.40 -26.95
C GLU A 58 23.18 -18.42 -25.85
N LYS A 59 23.38 -17.65 -24.76
CA LYS A 59 22.40 -17.52 -23.68
C LYS A 59 21.07 -16.93 -24.16
N GLU A 60 21.13 -15.98 -25.09
CA GLU A 60 19.96 -15.40 -25.74
C GLU A 60 19.21 -16.46 -26.56
N ALA A 61 19.90 -17.20 -27.44
CA ALA A 61 19.30 -18.24 -28.26
C ALA A 61 18.67 -19.36 -27.41
N LEU A 62 19.34 -19.80 -26.34
CA LEU A 62 18.82 -20.79 -25.40
C LEU A 62 17.60 -20.26 -24.66
N THR A 63 17.64 -19.03 -24.14
CA THR A 63 16.48 -18.41 -23.48
C THR A 63 15.27 -18.38 -24.42
N ARG A 64 15.47 -17.96 -25.67
CA ARG A 64 14.39 -17.90 -26.67
C ARG A 64 13.79 -19.26 -26.96
N ALA A 65 14.63 -20.28 -27.12
CA ALA A 65 14.17 -21.65 -27.35
C ALA A 65 13.32 -22.17 -26.17
N LEU A 66 13.76 -21.93 -24.92
CA LEU A 66 13.01 -22.36 -23.74
C LEU A 66 11.66 -21.65 -23.60
N VAL A 67 11.62 -20.34 -23.86
CA VAL A 67 10.36 -19.57 -23.84
C VAL A 67 9.44 -20.02 -24.99
N ALA A 68 9.98 -20.27 -26.18
CA ALA A 68 9.21 -20.77 -27.31
C ALA A 68 8.58 -22.14 -27.01
N GLU A 69 9.31 -23.07 -26.40
CA GLU A 69 8.76 -24.38 -26.02
C GLU A 69 7.68 -24.25 -24.95
N GLN A 70 7.88 -23.41 -23.93
CA GLN A 70 6.85 -23.15 -22.91
C GLN A 70 5.58 -22.56 -23.52
N GLN A 71 5.69 -21.70 -24.53
CA GLN A 71 4.53 -21.09 -25.20
C GLN A 71 3.84 -22.04 -26.18
N ARG A 72 4.62 -22.87 -26.89
CA ARG A 72 4.11 -23.81 -27.89
C ARG A 72 3.42 -25.01 -27.24
N SER A 73 3.98 -25.51 -26.14
CA SER A 73 3.46 -26.67 -25.41
C SER A 73 3.65 -26.44 -23.90
N PRO A 74 2.76 -25.65 -23.27
CA PRO A 74 2.83 -25.38 -21.84
C PRO A 74 2.88 -26.67 -21.05
N SER A 75 3.97 -26.87 -20.29
CA SER A 75 4.15 -28.06 -19.46
C SER A 75 4.80 -27.69 -18.14
N ALA A 76 4.56 -28.49 -17.10
CA ALA A 76 5.21 -28.31 -15.80
C ALA A 76 6.74 -28.38 -15.92
N PHE A 77 7.25 -29.19 -16.86
CA PHE A 77 8.68 -29.31 -17.14
C PHE A 77 9.29 -28.00 -17.64
N TRP A 78 8.74 -27.41 -18.71
CA TRP A 78 9.29 -26.18 -19.28
C TRP A 78 9.18 -24.98 -18.34
N ALA A 79 8.07 -24.90 -17.58
CA ALA A 79 7.92 -23.92 -16.51
C ALA A 79 9.00 -24.10 -15.43
N ALA A 80 9.23 -25.32 -14.95
CA ALA A 80 10.26 -25.63 -13.97
C ALA A 80 11.68 -25.30 -14.47
N VAL A 81 11.98 -25.60 -15.74
CA VAL A 81 13.25 -25.27 -16.39
C VAL A 81 13.48 -23.76 -16.38
N LEU A 82 12.50 -22.96 -16.81
CA LEU A 82 12.60 -21.51 -16.84
C LEU A 82 12.75 -20.92 -15.44
N LEU A 83 11.99 -21.43 -14.46
CA LEU A 83 12.15 -21.04 -13.06
C LEU A 83 13.59 -21.31 -12.61
N VAL A 84 14.10 -22.52 -12.77
CA VAL A 84 15.47 -22.88 -12.36
C VAL A 84 16.51 -21.99 -13.04
N ALA A 85 16.39 -21.73 -14.34
CA ALA A 85 17.30 -20.86 -15.09
C ALA A 85 17.29 -19.42 -14.55
N TYR A 86 16.12 -18.89 -14.19
CA TYR A 86 15.96 -17.51 -13.72
C TYR A 86 16.00 -17.36 -12.19
N TYR A 87 16.25 -18.44 -11.44
CA TYR A 87 16.32 -18.41 -9.98
C TYR A 87 17.21 -17.28 -9.42
N PRO A 88 18.43 -17.01 -9.93
CA PRO A 88 19.25 -15.93 -9.39
C PRO A 88 18.60 -14.54 -9.53
N MET A 89 17.77 -14.34 -10.56
CA MET A 89 17.03 -13.10 -10.77
C MET A 89 15.82 -13.03 -9.86
N LEU A 90 15.02 -14.10 -9.80
CA LEU A 90 13.80 -14.18 -8.98
C LEU A 90 14.12 -14.09 -7.48
N SER A 91 15.19 -14.74 -7.04
CA SER A 91 15.69 -14.63 -5.67
C SER A 91 16.03 -13.19 -5.33
N ARG A 92 16.81 -12.49 -6.16
CA ARG A 92 17.14 -11.07 -5.93
C ARG A 92 15.88 -10.19 -5.93
N LEU A 93 14.92 -10.45 -6.82
CA LEU A 93 13.66 -9.71 -6.87
C LEU A 93 12.86 -9.90 -5.57
N ARG A 94 12.72 -11.14 -5.10
CA ARG A 94 12.04 -11.46 -3.84
C ARG A 94 12.70 -10.76 -2.64
N HIS A 95 14.03 -10.68 -2.59
CA HIS A 95 14.74 -10.03 -1.48
C HIS A 95 14.63 -8.49 -1.49
N ARG A 96 14.24 -7.88 -2.62
CA ARG A 96 14.04 -6.43 -2.73
C ARG A 96 12.67 -5.97 -2.24
N ILE A 97 11.75 -6.91 -1.98
CA ILE A 97 10.41 -6.61 -1.51
C ILE A 97 10.44 -6.73 0.01
N TRP A 98 10.30 -5.60 0.68
CA TRP A 98 10.29 -5.49 2.14
C TRP A 98 8.90 -5.07 2.62
N GLY A 99 8.51 -5.58 3.79
CA GLY A 99 7.24 -5.29 4.46
C GLY A 99 6.44 -6.56 4.76
N ASP A 100 5.72 -6.54 5.88
CA ASP A 100 4.85 -7.65 6.31
C ASP A 100 3.44 -7.56 5.69
N THR A 101 3.29 -6.71 4.68
CA THR A 101 2.03 -6.54 3.96
C THR A 101 1.66 -7.75 3.12
N ILE A 102 2.56 -8.70 2.87
CA ILE A 102 2.25 -9.94 2.15
C ILE A 102 2.98 -11.07 2.89
N PRO A 103 2.29 -12.16 3.30
CA PRO A 103 2.93 -13.33 3.88
C PRO A 103 4.07 -13.84 2.98
N ALA A 104 5.12 -14.38 3.60
CA ALA A 104 6.32 -14.75 2.85
C ALA A 104 6.07 -15.79 1.75
N GLU A 105 5.11 -16.69 1.97
CA GLU A 105 4.67 -17.74 1.03
C GLU A 105 3.89 -17.16 -0.15
N ASP A 106 2.96 -16.23 0.11
CA ASP A 106 2.21 -15.52 -0.92
C ASP A 106 3.15 -14.69 -1.80
N LEU A 107 4.19 -14.09 -1.21
CA LEU A 107 5.22 -13.37 -1.95
C LEU A 107 6.04 -14.29 -2.86
N ASP A 108 6.37 -15.49 -2.38
CA ASP A 108 7.06 -16.51 -3.19
C ASP A 108 6.20 -16.91 -4.40
N GLN A 109 4.91 -17.16 -4.17
CA GLN A 109 3.93 -17.47 -5.21
C GLN A 109 3.73 -16.30 -6.18
N LEU A 110 3.66 -15.06 -5.69
CA LEU A 110 3.50 -13.85 -6.51
C LEU A 110 4.67 -13.69 -7.49
N VAL A 111 5.91 -13.88 -7.02
CA VAL A 111 7.10 -13.76 -7.87
C VAL A 111 7.09 -14.84 -8.97
N VAL A 112 6.78 -16.09 -8.62
CA VAL A 112 6.71 -17.22 -9.55
C VAL A 112 5.59 -17.00 -10.59
N THR A 113 4.40 -16.64 -10.15
CA THR A 113 3.23 -16.43 -11.03
C THR A 113 3.44 -15.25 -11.97
N CYS A 114 3.96 -14.12 -11.48
CA CYS A 114 4.28 -12.97 -12.33
C CYS A 114 5.33 -13.32 -13.38
N PHE A 115 6.34 -14.12 -13.04
CA PHE A 115 7.35 -14.55 -14.00
C PHE A 115 6.76 -15.45 -15.09
N LEU A 116 5.99 -16.48 -14.73
CA LEU A 116 5.38 -17.39 -15.69
C LEU A 116 4.34 -16.68 -16.58
N ALA A 117 3.56 -15.74 -16.04
CA ALA A 117 2.67 -14.90 -16.83
C ALA A 117 3.45 -14.05 -17.86
N VAL A 118 4.57 -13.44 -17.44
CA VAL A 118 5.44 -12.69 -18.37
C VAL A 118 6.02 -13.58 -19.45
N VAL A 119 6.41 -14.82 -19.12
CA VAL A 119 6.87 -15.82 -20.10
C VAL A 119 5.76 -16.13 -21.09
N GLY A 120 4.52 -16.37 -20.65
CA GLY A 120 3.39 -16.66 -21.54
C GLY A 120 3.05 -15.51 -22.51
N GLU A 121 3.15 -14.27 -22.06
CA GLU A 121 2.82 -13.06 -22.85
C GLU A 121 3.99 -12.51 -23.67
N TYR A 122 5.19 -13.11 -23.58
CA TYR A 122 6.38 -12.55 -24.22
C TYR A 122 6.36 -12.78 -25.74
N PRO A 123 6.52 -11.74 -26.59
CA PRO A 123 6.49 -11.92 -28.04
C PRO A 123 7.83 -12.48 -28.56
N VAL A 124 8.02 -13.80 -28.50
CA VAL A 124 9.27 -14.46 -28.93
C VAL A 124 9.49 -14.33 -30.44
N ALA A 125 8.43 -14.41 -31.25
CA ALA A 125 8.53 -14.38 -32.71
C ALA A 125 8.96 -13.01 -33.27
N ASN A 126 8.50 -11.91 -32.67
CA ASN A 126 8.63 -10.56 -33.25
C ASN A 126 9.87 -9.79 -32.78
N ARG A 127 10.64 -10.33 -31.83
CA ARG A 127 11.80 -9.63 -31.26
C ARG A 127 13.00 -10.51 -31.37
N LEU A 128 14.14 -9.99 -31.80
CA LEU A 128 15.34 -10.79 -32.01
C LEU A 128 16.28 -10.78 -30.79
N ASP A 129 16.28 -9.70 -29.99
CA ASP A 129 17.33 -9.50 -28.98
C ASP A 129 16.86 -9.08 -27.58
N ARG A 130 17.75 -9.38 -26.61
CA ARG A 130 17.69 -9.01 -25.19
C ARG A 130 16.51 -9.63 -24.44
N THR A 131 16.14 -10.85 -24.79
CA THR A 131 15.03 -11.60 -24.20
C THR A 131 15.20 -11.73 -22.70
N ALA A 132 16.37 -12.16 -22.22
CA ALA A 132 16.60 -12.33 -20.79
C ALA A 132 16.45 -11.02 -19.99
N LEU A 133 16.98 -9.92 -20.54
CA LEU A 133 16.86 -8.59 -19.94
C LEU A 133 15.40 -8.12 -19.89
N ARG A 134 14.66 -8.30 -20.99
CA ARG A 134 13.27 -7.85 -21.09
C ARG A 134 12.33 -8.69 -20.24
N LEU A 135 12.57 -10.00 -20.14
CA LEU A 135 11.86 -10.87 -19.20
C LEU A 135 12.06 -10.35 -17.78
N ARG A 136 13.30 -10.13 -17.35
CA ARG A 136 13.61 -9.55 -16.03
C ARG A 136 12.86 -8.23 -15.80
N GLN A 137 12.97 -7.26 -16.72
CA GLN A 137 12.33 -5.95 -16.57
C GLN A 137 10.81 -6.03 -16.51
N ARG A 138 10.19 -6.88 -17.34
CA ARG A 138 8.73 -7.07 -17.34
C ARG A 138 8.26 -7.77 -16.07
N THR A 139 8.97 -8.81 -15.62
CA THR A 139 8.67 -9.51 -14.36
C THR A 139 8.79 -8.56 -13.18
N GLU A 140 9.87 -7.79 -13.09
CA GLU A 140 10.07 -6.79 -12.04
C GLU A 140 8.91 -5.78 -11.99
N ARG A 141 8.56 -5.19 -13.13
CA ARG A 141 7.44 -4.24 -13.22
C ARG A 141 6.11 -4.87 -12.80
N ARG A 142 5.85 -6.11 -13.20
CA ARG A 142 4.60 -6.81 -12.88
C ARG A 142 4.52 -7.12 -11.39
N VAL A 143 5.60 -7.65 -10.80
CA VAL A 143 5.67 -7.94 -9.37
C VAL A 143 5.47 -6.68 -8.55
N PHE A 144 6.22 -5.60 -8.81
CA PHE A 144 6.08 -4.36 -8.04
C PHE A 144 4.72 -3.68 -8.24
N ARG A 145 4.08 -3.84 -9.42
CA ARG A 145 2.70 -3.39 -9.63
C ARG A 145 1.74 -4.19 -8.76
N SER A 146 1.83 -5.52 -8.75
CA SER A 146 0.97 -6.36 -7.92
C SER A 146 1.16 -6.09 -6.42
N VAL A 147 2.41 -5.96 -5.96
CA VAL A 147 2.69 -5.59 -4.55
C VAL A 147 2.07 -4.24 -4.21
N ARG A 148 2.18 -3.24 -5.10
CA ARG A 148 1.57 -1.93 -4.88
C ARG A 148 0.05 -2.03 -4.82
N ASN A 149 -0.57 -2.76 -5.74
CA ASN A 149 -2.02 -2.97 -5.73
C ASN A 149 -2.47 -3.66 -4.44
N GLU A 150 -1.78 -4.71 -3.98
CA GLU A 150 -2.12 -5.36 -2.70
C GLU A 150 -1.90 -4.42 -1.50
N GLN A 151 -0.87 -3.57 -1.53
CA GLN A 151 -0.67 -2.55 -0.51
C GLN A 151 -1.79 -1.50 -0.52
N GLU A 152 -2.21 -1.05 -1.69
CA GLU A 152 -3.33 -0.12 -1.87
C GLU A 152 -4.65 -0.75 -1.44
N GLU A 153 -4.92 -2.00 -1.83
CA GLU A 153 -6.10 -2.77 -1.43
C GLU A 153 -6.10 -3.01 0.08
N ARG A 154 -4.97 -3.36 0.69
CA ARG A 154 -4.89 -3.48 2.15
C ARG A 154 -4.97 -2.14 2.84
N GLN A 155 -4.46 -1.07 2.27
CA GLN A 155 -4.69 0.27 2.81
C GLN A 155 -6.17 0.64 2.71
N GLN A 156 -6.85 0.27 1.63
CA GLN A 156 -8.30 0.45 1.45
C GLN A 156 -9.11 -0.44 2.41
N MET A 157 -8.71 -1.69 2.63
CA MET A 157 -9.33 -2.65 3.56
C MET A 157 -9.00 -2.35 5.03
N THR A 158 -7.82 -1.84 5.33
CA THR A 158 -7.43 -1.34 6.68
C THR A 158 -8.01 0.05 6.92
N SER A 159 -8.34 0.79 5.86
CA SER A 159 -9.20 1.98 5.90
C SER A 159 -10.68 1.64 5.92
N VAL A 160 -11.05 0.35 5.95
CA VAL A 160 -12.35 -0.04 6.48
C VAL A 160 -12.22 0.11 7.99
N ASP A 161 -12.54 1.31 8.45
CA ASP A 161 -12.83 1.60 9.84
C ASP A 161 -13.74 0.48 10.39
N PRO A 162 -13.49 -0.09 11.58
CA PRO A 162 -14.49 -0.93 12.26
C PRO A 162 -15.89 -0.27 12.30
N GLU A 163 -15.96 1.06 12.14
CA GLU A 163 -17.18 1.84 11.96
C GLU A 163 -17.92 1.59 10.62
N ILE A 164 -17.31 1.10 9.53
CA ILE A 164 -18.04 0.78 8.27
C ILE A 164 -18.94 -0.46 8.42
N PHE A 165 -18.55 -1.41 9.28
CA PHE A 165 -19.37 -2.60 9.57
C PHE A 165 -20.57 -2.28 10.48
N GLU A 166 -20.51 -1.17 11.22
CA GLU A 166 -21.65 -0.64 11.99
C GLU A 166 -22.50 0.34 11.13
N GLU A 167 -21.97 0.86 10.00
CA GLU A 167 -22.59 1.78 9.02
C GLU A 167 -23.56 1.20 7.99
N MET A 168 -24.12 0.00 8.24
CA MET A 168 -25.46 -0.26 7.69
C MET A 168 -26.54 0.62 8.34
N ASN A 169 -26.20 1.43 9.35
CA ASN A 169 -26.85 2.70 9.70
C ASN A 169 -25.99 3.56 10.67
N VAL A 170 -24.85 4.13 10.27
CA VAL A 170 -24.22 5.22 11.06
C VAL A 170 -24.30 6.50 10.26
N GLU A 171 -24.76 7.50 10.98
CA GLU A 171 -24.77 8.88 10.58
C GLU A 171 -23.33 9.32 10.36
N ARG A 172 -22.94 9.37 9.08
CA ARG A 172 -21.76 10.03 8.52
C ARG A 172 -21.21 11.11 9.45
N TRP A 173 -20.19 10.74 10.21
CA TRP A 173 -19.53 11.63 11.14
C TRP A 173 -18.82 12.76 10.38
N PRO A 174 -19.00 14.04 10.73
CA PRO A 174 -18.43 15.13 9.95
C PRO A 174 -17.01 15.39 10.41
N GLU A 175 -16.03 15.00 9.61
CA GLU A 175 -14.64 15.49 9.64
C GLU A 175 -14.06 15.12 8.25
N VAL A 176 -13.70 16.07 7.39
CA VAL A 176 -12.54 16.96 7.52
C VAL A 176 -12.90 18.34 6.96
N ARG A 177 -12.79 19.38 7.78
CA ARG A 177 -12.80 20.76 7.28
C ARG A 177 -11.49 21.00 6.53
N ASP A 178 -11.59 21.58 5.33
CA ASP A 178 -10.47 21.97 4.47
C ASP A 178 -9.31 22.61 5.25
N GLU A 179 -8.08 22.33 4.79
CA GLU A 179 -6.78 22.82 5.28
C GLU A 179 -6.64 24.37 5.35
N ASN A 180 -7.71 25.13 5.06
CA ASN A 180 -7.76 26.58 5.01
C ASN A 180 -8.45 27.27 6.20
N HIS A 181 -8.86 26.58 7.26
CA HIS A 181 -9.27 27.28 8.49
C HIS A 181 -8.02 27.81 9.22
N ARG A 182 -7.69 29.08 8.99
CA ARG A 182 -6.82 29.82 9.90
C ARG A 182 -7.47 29.78 11.27
N GLY A 183 -6.81 29.16 12.24
CA GLY A 183 -7.13 29.35 13.66
C GLY A 183 -7.06 30.84 14.03
N PRO A 184 -7.35 31.20 15.29
CA PRO A 184 -7.29 32.56 15.79
C PRO A 184 -5.98 33.23 15.36
N ARG A 185 -6.05 34.45 14.82
CA ARG A 185 -4.89 35.14 14.24
C ARG A 185 -3.93 35.62 15.32
N ASN A 186 -4.41 35.75 16.56
CA ASN A 186 -3.62 36.18 17.72
C ASN A 186 -4.14 35.53 19.03
N ALA A 187 -3.40 35.73 20.13
CA ALA A 187 -3.73 35.15 21.44
C ALA A 187 -5.02 35.74 22.07
N ALA A 188 -5.40 36.96 21.70
CA ALA A 188 -6.62 37.60 22.19
C ALA A 188 -7.87 36.95 21.58
N GLU A 189 -7.90 36.76 20.26
CA GLU A 189 -8.98 36.03 19.58
C GLU A 189 -9.09 34.58 20.07
N ALA A 190 -7.95 33.94 20.37
CA ALA A 190 -7.97 32.59 20.95
C ALA A 190 -8.61 32.59 22.35
N ALA A 191 -8.33 33.61 23.17
CA ALA A 191 -8.93 33.76 24.50
C ALA A 191 -10.44 34.00 24.42
N ASP A 192 -10.91 34.79 23.45
CA ASP A 192 -12.36 35.03 23.26
C ASP A 192 -13.10 33.75 22.86
N VAL A 193 -12.53 32.94 21.95
CA VAL A 193 -13.12 31.65 21.56
C VAL A 193 -13.08 30.65 22.72
N VAL A 194 -12.03 30.65 23.53
CA VAL A 194 -11.94 29.83 24.74
C VAL A 194 -13.00 30.25 25.76
N SER A 195 -13.18 31.56 26.00
CA SER A 195 -14.21 32.08 26.90
C SER A 195 -15.62 31.65 26.47
N LEU A 196 -15.91 31.72 25.16
CA LEU A 196 -17.17 31.22 24.61
C LEU A 196 -17.33 29.70 24.81
N LEU A 197 -16.25 28.94 24.64
CA LEU A 197 -16.25 27.49 24.87
C LEU A 197 -16.50 27.17 26.36
N VAL A 198 -15.92 27.93 27.29
CA VAL A 198 -16.17 27.80 28.73
C VAL A 198 -17.62 28.10 29.05
N GLU A 199 -18.13 29.25 28.59
CA GLU A 199 -19.50 29.71 28.89
C GLU A 199 -20.56 28.71 28.41
N ARG A 200 -20.36 28.11 27.24
CA ARG A 200 -21.38 27.28 26.59
C ARG A 200 -21.19 25.79 26.79
N ALA A 201 -19.95 25.32 26.90
CA ALA A 201 -19.62 23.90 26.94
C ALA A 201 -18.85 23.47 28.19
N GLY A 202 -18.58 24.39 29.13
CA GLY A 202 -17.85 24.10 30.37
C GLY A 202 -18.49 22.96 31.18
N ASP A 203 -19.81 22.94 31.31
CA ASP A 203 -20.52 21.91 32.06
C ASP A 203 -20.50 20.52 31.39
N LYS A 204 -20.09 20.43 30.12
CA LYS A 204 -20.09 19.18 29.33
C LYS A 204 -18.70 18.55 29.17
N LEU A 205 -17.65 19.24 29.62
CA LEU A 205 -16.25 18.85 29.43
C LEU A 205 -15.51 18.83 30.77
N ASP A 206 -14.83 17.72 31.03
CA ASP A 206 -13.81 17.64 32.07
C ASP A 206 -12.53 18.37 31.63
N GLY A 207 -11.72 18.84 32.60
CA GLY A 207 -10.54 19.69 32.33
C GLY A 207 -9.58 19.14 31.28
N GLU A 208 -9.26 17.83 31.32
CA GLU A 208 -8.40 17.19 30.32
C GLU A 208 -9.00 17.20 28.90
N THR A 209 -10.32 17.06 28.80
CA THR A 209 -11.04 17.08 27.52
C THR A 209 -11.21 18.50 27.01
N PHE A 210 -11.39 19.46 27.91
CA PHE A 210 -11.43 20.89 27.59
C PHE A 210 -10.10 21.34 26.98
N ASP A 211 -8.97 20.97 27.57
CA ASP A 211 -7.63 21.28 27.06
C ASP A 211 -7.39 20.66 25.68
N LEU A 212 -7.84 19.41 25.49
CA LEU A 212 -7.74 18.70 24.22
C LEU A 212 -8.57 19.38 23.11
N VAL A 213 -9.80 19.80 23.40
CA VAL A 213 -10.66 20.52 22.45
C VAL A 213 -10.09 21.91 22.16
N THR A 214 -9.59 22.62 23.17
CA THR A 214 -8.95 23.93 23.01
C THR A 214 -7.69 23.85 22.15
N ALA A 215 -6.82 22.86 22.39
CA ALA A 215 -5.61 22.68 21.62
C ALA A 215 -5.90 22.35 20.13
N THR A 216 -6.96 21.59 19.86
CA THR A 216 -7.26 21.06 18.52
C THR A 216 -8.19 21.93 17.70
N ILE A 217 -9.29 22.42 18.29
CA ILE A 217 -10.33 23.19 17.61
C ILE A 217 -10.01 24.69 17.64
N VAL A 218 -9.58 25.21 18.80
CA VAL A 218 -9.27 26.64 18.92
C VAL A 218 -7.88 26.90 18.38
N CYS A 219 -6.86 26.21 18.88
CA CYS A 219 -5.47 26.44 18.45
C CYS A 219 -5.08 25.74 17.14
N GLY A 220 -5.97 24.93 16.54
CA GLY A 220 -5.71 24.22 15.28
C GLY A 220 -4.58 23.19 15.34
N ARG A 221 -4.17 22.74 16.53
CA ARG A 221 -3.05 21.79 16.66
C ARG A 221 -3.50 20.38 16.37
N ARG A 222 -2.62 19.60 15.74
CA ARG A 222 -2.87 18.18 15.49
C ARG A 222 -2.79 17.38 16.79
N ILE A 223 -3.67 16.39 16.96
CA ILE A 223 -3.67 15.48 18.13
C ILE A 223 -2.28 14.85 18.39
N PRO A 224 -1.50 14.40 17.39
CA PRO A 224 -0.15 13.86 17.65
C PRO A 224 0.78 14.88 18.33
N VAL A 225 0.68 16.17 17.97
CA VAL A 225 1.48 17.24 18.59
C VAL A 225 1.05 17.49 20.02
N PHE A 226 -0.25 17.32 20.32
CA PHE A 226 -0.77 17.38 21.68
C PHE A 226 -0.28 16.20 22.54
N VAL A 227 -0.30 14.97 22.00
CA VAL A 227 0.21 13.76 22.69
C VAL A 227 1.71 13.87 22.97
N GLU A 228 2.49 14.35 22.01
CA GLU A 228 3.94 14.54 22.15
C GLU A 228 4.29 15.54 23.27
N ARG A 229 3.45 16.56 23.47
CA ARG A 229 3.64 17.55 24.54
C ARG A 229 3.21 17.04 25.91
N LEU A 230 2.15 16.25 25.98
CA LEU A 230 1.70 15.66 27.24
C LEU A 230 2.65 14.56 27.73
N HIS A 231 3.29 13.85 26.81
CA HIS A 231 4.08 12.68 27.11
C HIS A 231 5.36 12.59 26.26
N PRO A 232 6.33 13.52 26.44
CA PRO A 232 7.54 13.56 25.64
C PRO A 232 8.38 12.28 25.78
N ASP A 233 8.45 11.71 26.99
CA ASP A 233 9.36 10.62 27.35
C ASP A 233 8.78 9.21 27.16
N MET A 234 7.56 9.07 26.60
CA MET A 234 6.97 7.76 26.34
C MET A 234 7.58 7.05 25.11
N ALA A 235 7.64 5.73 25.15
CA ALA A 235 8.03 4.91 24.01
C ALA A 235 7.02 5.04 22.84
N SER A 236 7.48 4.93 21.59
CA SER A 236 6.67 5.16 20.38
C SER A 236 5.40 4.29 20.31
N ASP A 237 5.48 3.04 20.75
CA ASP A 237 4.33 2.11 20.73
C ASP A 237 3.28 2.47 21.80
N GLU A 238 3.72 3.00 22.94
CA GLU A 238 2.84 3.49 24.01
C GLU A 238 2.21 4.83 23.65
N LYS A 239 2.96 5.69 22.94
CA LYS A 239 2.43 6.92 22.34
C LYS A 239 1.33 6.63 21.34
N LEU A 240 1.46 5.58 20.51
CA LEU A 240 0.42 5.20 19.56
C LEU A 240 -0.88 4.74 20.26
N ARG A 241 -0.77 3.95 21.33
CA ARG A 241 -1.94 3.53 22.13
C ARG A 241 -2.61 4.73 22.81
N THR A 242 -1.81 5.64 23.36
CA THR A 242 -2.27 6.88 24.00
C THR A 242 -2.95 7.81 22.99
N TYR A 243 -2.38 7.94 21.80
CA TYR A 243 -2.97 8.66 20.68
C TYR A 243 -4.37 8.13 20.34
N GLN A 244 -4.55 6.82 20.23
CA GLN A 244 -5.86 6.23 19.93
C GLN A 244 -6.88 6.50 21.05
N ARG A 245 -6.46 6.46 22.32
CA ARG A 245 -7.33 6.81 23.46
C ARG A 245 -7.73 8.28 23.43
N ILE A 246 -6.79 9.18 23.18
CA ILE A 246 -7.02 10.63 23.09
C ILE A 246 -7.90 10.96 21.88
N LYS A 247 -7.71 10.31 20.72
CA LYS A 247 -8.58 10.44 19.54
C LYS A 247 -10.04 10.09 19.88
N ARG A 248 -10.27 8.97 20.56
CA ARG A 248 -11.63 8.56 21.00
C ARG A 248 -12.25 9.54 21.99
N ARG A 249 -11.46 10.04 22.94
CA ARG A 249 -11.90 11.07 23.91
C ARG A 249 -12.28 12.37 23.18
N HIS A 250 -11.47 12.79 22.22
CA HIS A 250 -11.71 13.97 21.39
C HIS A 250 -13.01 13.86 20.58
N SER A 251 -13.22 12.74 19.88
CA SER A 251 -14.47 12.49 19.12
C SER A 251 -15.71 12.54 20.03
N ARG A 252 -15.66 11.87 21.19
CA ARG A 252 -16.77 11.91 22.16
C ARG A 252 -17.03 13.31 22.69
N ALA A 253 -15.99 14.10 22.91
CA ALA A 253 -16.10 15.49 23.32
C ALA A 253 -16.80 16.33 22.24
N LEU A 254 -16.36 16.21 20.99
CA LEU A 254 -16.98 16.92 19.88
C LEU A 254 -18.45 16.55 19.71
N LYS A 255 -18.84 15.27 19.87
CA LYS A 255 -20.24 14.86 19.85
C LYS A 255 -21.09 15.57 20.91
N ARG A 256 -20.53 15.72 22.12
CA ARG A 256 -21.23 16.36 23.26
C ARG A 256 -21.39 17.86 23.07
N ILE A 257 -20.40 18.52 22.47
CA ILE A 257 -20.36 19.97 22.28
C ILE A 257 -21.09 20.41 21.01
N ARG A 258 -21.10 19.57 19.96
CA ARG A 258 -21.75 19.86 18.67
C ARG A 258 -23.18 20.41 18.78
N PRO A 259 -24.13 19.80 19.52
CA PRO A 259 -25.49 20.34 19.60
C PRO A 259 -25.56 21.71 20.28
N VAL A 260 -24.62 22.02 21.17
CA VAL A 260 -24.54 23.33 21.85
C VAL A 260 -24.01 24.40 20.90
N LEU A 261 -23.01 24.06 20.08
CA LEU A 261 -22.45 24.98 19.10
C LEU A 261 -23.33 25.15 17.86
N GLU A 262 -24.14 24.15 17.51
CA GLU A 262 -25.13 24.26 16.43
C GLU A 262 -26.22 25.27 16.74
N GLN A 263 -26.60 25.44 18.01
CA GLN A 263 -27.53 26.48 18.46
C GLN A 263 -26.98 27.90 18.27
N LEU A 264 -25.65 28.05 18.13
CA LEU A 264 -24.99 29.32 17.85
C LEU A 264 -24.83 29.60 16.35
N ARG A 265 -25.13 28.63 15.48
CA ARG A 265 -25.12 28.86 14.03
C ARG A 265 -26.33 29.71 13.68
N CYS A 266 -26.10 30.99 13.45
CA CYS A 266 -27.11 31.88 12.90
C CYS A 266 -27.58 31.31 11.53
N PRO A 267 -28.89 31.15 11.30
CA PRO A 267 -29.41 30.55 10.07
C PRO A 267 -29.19 31.40 8.81
N CYS A 268 -28.68 32.63 8.95
CA CYS A 268 -28.34 33.49 7.81
C CYS A 268 -26.87 33.31 7.44
N ASN A 269 -26.58 32.44 6.49
CA ASN A 269 -25.25 32.36 5.89
C ASN A 269 -25.35 32.36 4.36
N ASP A 270 -25.84 33.46 3.81
CA ASP A 270 -25.55 33.90 2.44
C ASP A 270 -25.26 35.41 2.44
N HIS A 271 -23.95 35.69 2.52
CA HIS A 271 -23.24 36.95 2.23
C HIS A 271 -23.72 38.33 2.75
N ARG A 272 -22.76 38.94 3.46
CA ARG A 272 -22.46 40.38 3.68
C ARG A 272 -22.98 41.02 4.97
N GLY A 273 -22.00 41.42 5.78
CA GLY A 273 -22.06 42.61 6.62
C GLY A 273 -22.79 42.40 7.95
N LEU A 274 -22.01 42.52 9.03
CA LEU A 274 -22.44 43.07 10.32
C LEU A 274 -23.91 42.83 10.69
N CYS A 275 -24.19 41.84 11.55
CA CYS A 275 -25.40 41.90 12.36
C CYS A 275 -25.26 43.07 13.35
N MET A 276 -25.54 44.27 12.85
CA MET A 276 -25.96 45.40 13.67
C MET A 276 -27.37 45.06 14.13
N SER A 277 -27.51 44.58 15.36
CA SER A 277 -28.75 44.80 16.09
C SER A 277 -28.89 46.30 16.28
N SER A 278 -29.64 46.95 15.39
CA SER A 278 -30.15 48.28 15.65
C SER A 278 -31.24 48.10 16.69
N ASP A 279 -31.01 48.62 17.89
CA ASP A 279 -32.05 48.83 18.89
C ASP A 279 -33.18 49.66 18.28
N PRO A 280 -34.46 49.30 18.50
CA PRO A 280 -35.55 50.24 18.42
C PRO A 280 -35.89 50.67 19.84
N GLU A 281 -35.15 51.64 20.36
CA GLU A 281 -35.68 52.49 21.41
C GLU A 281 -36.57 53.57 20.77
N LEU A 282 -37.76 53.72 21.35
CA LEU A 282 -38.50 54.98 21.52
C LEU A 282 -39.48 55.44 20.41
N GLN A 283 -40.67 55.77 20.93
CA GLN A 283 -41.69 56.74 20.49
C GLN A 283 -42.71 56.30 19.42
N GLU A 284 -44.00 56.61 19.53
CA GLU A 284 -44.83 57.25 20.56
C GLU A 284 -46.26 57.06 20.05
N ASP A 285 -47.18 56.64 20.92
CA ASP A 285 -48.60 56.87 20.71
C ASP A 285 -48.84 58.39 20.74
N SER A 286 -49.42 58.94 19.67
CA SER A 286 -50.07 60.24 19.67
C SER A 286 -51.43 60.09 19.00
N GLU A 287 -52.48 60.32 19.79
CA GLU A 287 -53.73 60.94 19.33
C GLU A 287 -53.46 62.36 18.80
#